data_AF-A0A8T4SZF3-F1
#
_entry.id   AF-A0A8T4SZF3-F1
#
_cell.length_a   1.000
_cell.length_b   1.000
_cell.length_c   1.000
_cell.angle_alpha   90.00
_cell.angle_beta   90.00
_cell.angle_gamma   90.00
#
_symmetry.space_group_name_H-M   'P 1'
#
loop_
_entity.id
_entity.type
_entity.pdbx_description
1 polymer ?
#
loop_
_entity_poly.entity_id
_entity_poly.type
_entity_poly.pdbx_seq_one_letter_code
_entity_poly.pdbx_strand_id
1 'polypeptide(L)'
;MSKRGQIWYGDFIIGLLVIIIISVAFYYVLYDIGNANSEISELELNVESLSNNLMSDGYGSWTTWSSGNKDYDGKIGLVKNSKIDVNLLTKFRNLNDYAFTKRMFGLSEYDYSAFIIDKNGVSTILAPFLADETAISNAASAIRLDRLVYYNGEIVRLNIVLFKK
;
A
#
# COMPACT_ATOMS: atom_id res chain seq x y z
N MET A 1 -39.56 49.20 -27.71
CA MET A 1 -38.11 49.20 -27.40
C MET A 1 -37.69 48.23 -26.28
N SER A 2 -38.57 47.42 -25.66
CA SER A 2 -38.19 46.59 -24.48
C SER A 2 -37.67 45.17 -24.77
N LYS A 3 -37.71 44.68 -26.02
CA LYS A 3 -37.27 43.30 -26.35
C LYS A 3 -35.76 43.09 -26.34
N ARG A 4 -34.94 44.15 -26.48
CA ARG A 4 -33.46 44.02 -26.54
C ARG A 4 -32.82 43.79 -25.16
N GLY A 5 -33.38 44.35 -24.09
CA GLY A 5 -32.87 44.16 -22.74
C GLY A 5 -33.07 42.73 -22.23
N GLN A 6 -34.21 42.10 -22.54
CA GLN A 6 -34.52 40.73 -22.12
C GLN A 6 -33.57 39.68 -22.71
N ILE A 7 -33.07 39.89 -23.93
CA ILE A 7 -32.08 39.00 -24.57
C ILE A 7 -30.74 39.05 -23.81
N TRP A 8 -30.29 40.24 -23.44
CA TRP A 8 -29.07 40.43 -22.64
C TRP A 8 -29.16 39.78 -21.25
N TYR A 9 -30.32 39.83 -20.59
CA TYR A 9 -30.52 39.15 -19.30
C TYR A 9 -30.51 37.62 -19.45
N GLY A 10 -31.06 37.08 -20.55
CA GLY A 10 -31.01 35.65 -20.84
C GLY A 10 -29.58 35.15 -21.02
N ASP A 11 -28.78 35.85 -21.83
CA ASP A 11 -27.37 35.52 -22.07
C ASP A 11 -26.53 35.64 -20.79
N PHE A 12 -26.83 36.63 -19.95
CA PHE A 12 -26.17 36.78 -18.65
C PHE A 12 -26.48 35.62 -17.69
N ILE A 13 -27.75 35.18 -17.61
CA ILE A 13 -28.15 34.05 -16.76
C ILE A 13 -27.53 32.75 -17.26
N ILE A 14 -27.50 32.52 -18.58
CA ILE A 14 -26.86 31.35 -19.17
C ILE A 14 -25.35 31.37 -18.88
N GLY A 15 -24.68 32.51 -19.07
CA GLY A 15 -23.27 32.67 -18.72
C GLY A 15 -22.99 32.40 -17.25
N LEU A 16 -23.86 32.88 -16.36
CA LEU A 16 -23.75 32.64 -14.91
C LEU A 16 -23.90 31.15 -14.59
N LEU A 17 -24.87 30.46 -15.20
CA LEU A 17 -25.05 29.01 -15.03
C LEU A 17 -23.83 28.22 -15.51
N VAL A 18 -23.26 28.58 -16.66
CA VAL A 18 -22.03 27.96 -17.17
C VAL A 18 -20.88 28.16 -16.19
N ILE A 19 -20.70 29.37 -15.65
CA ILE A 19 -19.66 29.66 -14.66
C ILE A 19 -19.87 28.83 -13.39
N ILE A 20 -21.11 28.70 -12.91
CA ILE A 20 -21.42 27.89 -11.72
C ILE A 20 -21.06 26.42 -11.98
N ILE A 21 -21.46 25.86 -13.12
CA ILE A 21 -21.17 24.47 -13.48
C ILE A 21 -19.66 24.22 -13.57
N ILE A 22 -18.93 25.11 -14.25
CA ILE A 22 -17.46 25.01 -14.36
C ILE A 22 -16.82 25.12 -12.98
N SER A 23 -17.29 26.04 -12.13
CA SER A 23 -16.74 26.24 -10.79
C SER A 23 -16.95 25.01 -9.91
N VAL A 24 -18.14 24.39 -9.97
CA VAL A 24 -18.45 23.16 -9.23
C VAL A 24 -17.59 22.00 -9.73
N ALA A 25 -17.49 21.81 -11.06
CA ALA A 25 -16.65 20.77 -11.64
C ALA A 25 -15.17 20.96 -11.26
N PHE A 26 -14.68 22.20 -11.32
CA PHE A 26 -13.31 22.54 -10.93
C PHE A 26 -13.04 22.29 -9.44
N TYR A 27 -14.00 22.62 -8.57
CA TYR A 27 -13.91 22.32 -7.14
C TYR A 27 -13.75 20.82 -6.88
N TYR A 28 -14.58 19.96 -7.52
CA TYR A 28 -14.46 18.51 -7.38
C TYR A 28 -13.11 17.99 -7.89
N VAL A 29 -12.63 18.49 -9.03
CA VAL A 29 -11.30 18.10 -9.55
C VAL A 29 -10.18 18.45 -8.55
N LEU A 30 -10.19 19.65 -7.97
CA LEU A 30 -9.18 20.03 -6.98
C LEU A 30 -9.28 19.20 -5.69
N TYR A 31 -10.51 18.94 -5.23
CA TYR A 31 -10.76 18.10 -4.07
C TYR A 31 -10.24 16.68 -4.28
N ASP A 32 -10.53 16.07 -5.43
CA ASP A 32 -10.10 14.72 -5.78
C ASP A 32 -8.57 14.64 -5.89
N ILE A 33 -7.91 15.64 -6.50
CA ILE A 33 -6.44 15.71 -6.55
C ILE A 33 -5.84 15.78 -5.14
N GLY A 34 -6.40 16.61 -4.27
CA GLY A 34 -5.95 16.75 -2.88
C GLY A 34 -6.03 15.42 -2.13
N ASN A 35 -7.16 14.73 -2.25
CA ASN A 35 -7.37 13.44 -1.61
C ASN A 35 -6.45 12.36 -2.17
N ALA A 36 -6.31 12.27 -3.50
CA ALA A 36 -5.42 11.31 -4.15
C ALA A 36 -3.97 11.48 -3.69
N ASN A 37 -3.48 12.72 -3.59
CA ASN A 37 -2.13 13.00 -3.10
C ASN A 37 -1.96 12.58 -1.63
N SER A 38 -2.95 12.86 -0.78
CA SER A 38 -2.89 12.46 0.64
C SER A 38 -2.85 10.95 0.81
N GLU A 39 -3.62 10.21 0.01
CA GLU A 39 -3.66 8.75 0.02
C GLU A 39 -2.35 8.14 -0.49
N ILE A 40 -1.76 8.69 -1.55
CA ILE A 40 -0.44 8.27 -2.04
C ILE A 40 0.62 8.50 -0.96
N SER A 41 0.68 9.68 -0.33
CA SER A 41 1.64 9.95 0.74
C SER A 41 1.46 9.02 1.95
N GLU A 42 0.22 8.67 2.30
CA GLU A 42 -0.03 7.70 3.37
C GLU A 42 0.44 6.29 2.98
N LEU A 43 0.15 5.85 1.76
CA LEU A 43 0.65 4.58 1.21
C LEU A 43 2.18 4.53 1.20
N GLU A 44 2.86 5.62 0.85
CA GLU A 44 4.33 5.72 0.87
C GLU A 44 4.89 5.51 2.28
N LEU A 45 4.34 6.22 3.28
CA LEU A 45 4.74 6.07 4.67
C LEU A 45 4.48 4.65 5.20
N ASN A 46 3.34 4.07 4.86
CA ASN A 46 2.97 2.73 5.29
C ASN A 46 3.83 1.65 4.64
N VAL A 47 4.15 1.77 3.33
CA VAL A 47 5.02 0.80 2.67
C VAL A 47 6.47 0.92 3.16
N GLU A 48 6.93 2.13 3.49
CA GLU A 48 8.23 2.33 4.14
C GLU A 48 8.26 1.70 5.53
N SER A 49 7.23 1.91 6.34
CA SER A 49 7.10 1.30 7.68
C SER A 49 7.10 -0.22 7.59
N LEU A 50 6.26 -0.79 6.71
CA LEU A 50 6.23 -2.23 6.41
C LEU A 50 7.62 -2.74 5.99
N SER A 51 8.28 -2.01 5.08
CA SER A 51 9.61 -2.35 4.61
C SER A 51 10.65 -2.34 5.73
N ASN A 52 10.65 -1.30 6.57
CA ASN A 52 11.55 -1.19 7.70
C ASN A 52 11.29 -2.27 8.75
N ASN A 53 10.03 -2.70 8.91
CA ASN A 53 9.69 -3.82 9.77
C ASN A 53 10.27 -5.12 9.22
N LEU A 54 10.00 -5.45 7.95
CA LEU A 54 10.55 -6.64 7.29
C LEU A 54 12.09 -6.65 7.27
N MET A 55 12.72 -5.49 7.08
CA MET A 55 14.19 -5.33 7.04
C MET A 55 14.85 -5.23 8.43
N SER A 56 14.10 -5.41 9.51
CA SER A 56 14.63 -5.40 10.87
C SER A 56 14.81 -6.80 11.45
N ASP A 57 15.53 -6.87 12.57
CA ASP A 57 15.61 -8.09 13.39
C ASP A 57 14.25 -8.29 14.06
N GLY A 58 13.59 -9.41 13.75
CA GLY A 58 12.31 -9.76 14.37
C GLY A 58 12.52 -10.20 15.81
N TYR A 59 11.60 -9.84 16.70
CA TYR A 59 11.64 -10.28 18.10
C TYR A 59 10.28 -10.79 18.58
N GLY A 60 10.30 -11.55 19.67
CA GLY A 60 9.16 -12.30 20.19
C GLY A 60 9.27 -13.80 19.94
N SER A 61 8.53 -14.61 20.69
CA SER A 61 8.58 -16.07 20.54
C SER A 61 7.73 -16.52 19.34
N TRP A 62 8.17 -17.57 18.64
CA TRP A 62 7.44 -18.15 17.51
C TRP A 62 6.04 -18.64 17.92
N THR A 63 5.90 -19.23 19.10
CA THR A 63 4.60 -19.61 19.65
C THR A 63 3.70 -18.40 19.85
N THR A 64 4.24 -17.20 20.06
CA THR A 64 3.48 -15.95 20.12
C THR A 64 3.05 -15.47 18.72
N TRP A 65 3.89 -15.65 17.68
CA TRP A 65 3.53 -15.30 16.29
C TRP A 65 2.46 -16.26 15.74
N SER A 66 2.52 -17.55 16.11
CA SER A 66 1.63 -18.58 15.58
C SER A 66 0.34 -18.79 16.39
N SER A 67 0.25 -18.27 17.62
CA SER A 67 -0.93 -18.46 18.49
C SER A 67 -2.06 -17.45 18.24
N GLY A 68 -1.86 -16.45 17.39
CA GLY A 68 -2.85 -15.40 17.14
C GLY A 68 -3.22 -14.59 18.39
N ASN A 69 -2.42 -14.70 19.45
CA ASN A 69 -2.71 -14.08 20.74
C ASN A 69 -2.77 -12.56 20.58
N LYS A 70 -3.80 -11.93 21.16
CA LYS A 70 -4.08 -10.49 21.02
C LYS A 70 -3.17 -9.64 21.91
N ASP A 71 -2.58 -10.24 22.95
CA ASP A 71 -1.69 -9.56 23.91
C ASP A 71 -0.21 -9.64 23.48
N TYR A 72 0.03 -9.46 22.18
CA TYR A 72 1.32 -9.69 21.56
C TYR A 72 2.26 -8.48 21.70
N ASP A 73 3.52 -8.72 22.09
CA ASP A 73 4.57 -7.72 22.29
C ASP A 73 5.85 -8.07 21.51
N GLY A 74 5.79 -7.99 20.19
CA GLY A 74 6.87 -8.41 19.28
C GLY A 74 6.87 -7.66 17.96
N LYS A 75 7.73 -8.08 17.04
CA LYS A 75 7.84 -7.45 15.72
C LYS A 75 8.19 -8.48 14.67
N ILE A 76 7.43 -8.48 13.57
CA ILE A 76 7.81 -9.27 12.40
C ILE A 76 8.96 -8.57 11.70
N GLY A 77 10.11 -9.22 11.70
CA GLY A 77 11.30 -8.84 10.96
C GLY A 77 11.98 -10.07 10.40
N LEU A 78 12.56 -9.94 9.21
CA LEU A 78 13.13 -11.05 8.45
C LEU A 78 14.65 -10.95 8.34
N VAL A 79 15.26 -9.85 8.78
CA VAL A 79 16.67 -9.55 8.51
C VAL A 79 17.45 -9.47 9.80
N LYS A 80 18.52 -10.27 9.88
CA LYS A 80 19.48 -10.26 10.99
C LYS A 80 20.89 -10.13 10.45
N ASN A 81 21.68 -9.20 11.02
CA ASN A 81 23.04 -8.91 10.56
C ASN A 81 23.11 -8.62 9.04
N SER A 82 22.15 -7.86 8.52
CA SER A 82 22.02 -7.49 7.09
C SER A 82 21.78 -8.66 6.13
N LYS A 83 21.35 -9.80 6.64
CA LYS A 83 20.99 -10.99 5.85
C LYS A 83 19.59 -11.43 6.21
N ILE A 84 18.84 -11.97 5.24
CA ILE A 84 17.59 -12.65 5.57
C ILE A 84 17.90 -13.84 6.48
N ASP A 85 17.26 -13.87 7.65
CA ASP A 85 17.28 -15.02 8.54
C ASP A 85 16.29 -16.07 7.99
N VAL A 86 16.83 -17.18 7.48
CA VAL A 86 16.04 -18.25 6.85
C VAL A 86 15.04 -18.88 7.82
N ASN A 87 15.34 -18.91 9.12
CA ASN A 87 14.42 -19.45 10.12
C ASN A 87 13.25 -18.49 10.34
N LEU A 88 13.50 -17.18 10.43
CA LEU A 88 12.43 -16.16 10.52
C LEU A 88 11.60 -16.12 9.25
N LEU A 89 12.23 -16.23 8.08
CA LEU A 89 11.52 -16.32 6.79
C LEU A 89 10.61 -17.54 6.73
N THR A 90 11.11 -18.71 7.10
CA THR A 90 10.33 -19.96 7.10
C THR A 90 9.16 -19.87 8.06
N LYS A 91 9.39 -19.34 9.25
CA LYS A 91 8.35 -19.04 10.23
C LYS A 91 7.30 -18.11 9.65
N PHE A 92 7.71 -16.97 9.11
CA PHE A 92 6.80 -16.01 8.49
C PHE A 92 5.94 -16.65 7.39
N ARG A 93 6.55 -17.44 6.49
CA ARG A 93 5.85 -18.19 5.43
C ARG A 93 4.83 -19.20 5.94
N ASN A 94 5.03 -19.70 7.15
CA ASN A 94 4.14 -20.68 7.79
C ASN A 94 3.06 -20.02 8.66
N LEU A 95 3.04 -18.69 8.78
CA LEU A 95 1.87 -18.01 9.33
C LEU A 95 0.71 -18.24 8.34
N ASN A 96 -0.44 -18.69 8.82
CA ASN A 96 -1.64 -18.90 8.00
C ASN A 96 -2.73 -17.85 8.28
N ASP A 97 -2.37 -16.73 8.92
CA ASP A 97 -3.30 -15.67 9.28
C ASP A 97 -2.84 -14.32 8.72
N TYR A 98 -3.33 -14.00 7.54
CA TYR A 98 -3.05 -12.73 6.89
C TYR A 98 -3.57 -11.53 7.70
N ALA A 99 -4.75 -11.64 8.32
CA ALA A 99 -5.33 -10.56 9.12
C ALA A 99 -4.47 -10.25 10.36
N PHE A 100 -3.91 -11.29 11.00
CA PHE A 100 -2.93 -11.12 12.07
C PHE A 100 -1.70 -10.36 11.57
N THR A 101 -1.12 -10.78 10.44
CA THR A 101 0.08 -10.12 9.91
C THR A 101 -0.18 -8.66 9.49
N LYS A 102 -1.36 -8.35 8.93
CA LYS A 102 -1.80 -6.96 8.69
C LYS A 102 -1.82 -6.13 9.97
N ARG A 103 -2.46 -6.65 11.03
CA ARG A 103 -2.50 -5.97 12.34
C ARG A 103 -1.10 -5.76 12.91
N MET A 104 -0.23 -6.75 12.76
CA MET A 104 1.17 -6.70 13.19
C MET A 104 1.99 -5.61 12.48
N PHE A 105 1.67 -5.33 11.23
CA PHE A 105 2.28 -4.24 10.47
C PHE A 105 1.53 -2.90 10.62
N GLY A 106 0.46 -2.85 11.42
CA GLY A 106 -0.37 -1.64 11.57
C GLY A 106 -1.21 -1.31 10.33
N LEU A 107 -1.46 -2.29 9.45
CA LEU A 107 -2.17 -2.10 8.20
C LEU A 107 -3.66 -2.43 8.37
N SER A 108 -4.46 -1.44 8.77
CA SER A 108 -5.92 -1.60 8.90
C SER A 108 -6.63 -1.54 7.55
N GLU A 109 -6.30 -0.54 6.73
CA GLU A 109 -7.05 -0.22 5.51
C GLU A 109 -6.41 -0.77 4.23
N TYR A 110 -5.11 -1.06 4.27
CA TYR A 110 -4.34 -1.47 3.11
C TYR A 110 -4.04 -2.96 3.11
N ASP A 111 -4.00 -3.57 1.94
CA ASP A 111 -3.48 -4.90 1.71
C ASP A 111 -2.03 -4.85 1.26
N TYR A 112 -1.30 -5.95 1.46
CA TYR A 112 0.11 -6.00 1.12
C TYR A 112 0.53 -7.36 0.58
N SER A 113 1.59 -7.34 -0.23
CA SER A 113 2.31 -8.51 -0.70
C SER A 113 3.81 -8.22 -0.68
N ALA A 114 4.64 -9.23 -0.51
CA ALA A 114 6.07 -9.12 -0.71
C ALA A 114 6.63 -10.37 -1.37
N PHE A 115 7.65 -10.13 -2.19
CA PHE A 115 8.24 -11.09 -3.10
C PHE A 115 9.75 -11.02 -3.00
N ILE A 116 10.41 -12.18 -3.03
CA ILE A 116 11.85 -12.25 -3.27
C ILE A 116 12.04 -12.49 -4.75
N ILE A 117 12.68 -11.55 -5.43
CA ILE A 117 13.04 -11.62 -6.84
C ILE A 117 14.53 -11.94 -6.93
N ASP A 118 14.85 -13.09 -7.50
CA ASP A 118 16.23 -13.51 -7.74
C ASP A 118 16.89 -12.71 -8.88
N LYS A 119 18.17 -12.96 -9.14
CA LYS A 119 18.92 -12.33 -10.25
C LYS A 119 18.37 -12.66 -11.64
N ASN A 120 17.59 -13.74 -11.77
CA ASN A 120 16.98 -14.17 -13.02
C ASN A 120 15.57 -13.60 -13.20
N GLY A 121 15.06 -12.83 -12.22
CA GLY A 121 13.71 -12.28 -12.22
C GLY A 121 12.64 -13.24 -11.69
N VAL A 122 13.02 -14.41 -11.16
CA VAL A 122 12.07 -15.37 -10.57
C VAL A 122 11.58 -14.82 -9.24
N SER A 123 10.27 -14.56 -9.17
CA SER A 123 9.58 -14.06 -7.99
C SER A 123 9.09 -15.21 -7.12
N THR A 124 9.50 -15.21 -5.85
CA THR A 124 8.97 -16.11 -4.82
C THR A 124 8.09 -15.31 -3.87
N ILE A 125 6.80 -15.63 -3.86
CA ILE A 125 5.84 -15.06 -2.90
C ILE A 125 6.25 -15.44 -1.48
N LEU A 126 6.30 -14.44 -0.61
CA LEU A 126 6.35 -14.68 0.83
C LEU A 126 4.91 -14.89 1.31
N ALA A 127 4.63 -16.02 1.97
CA ALA A 127 3.31 -16.28 2.54
C ALA A 127 3.20 -15.65 3.95
N PRO A 128 2.00 -15.37 4.49
CA PRO A 128 0.66 -15.59 3.92
C PRO A 128 0.12 -14.32 3.27
N PHE A 129 0.59 -13.93 2.10
CA PHE A 129 0.00 -12.78 1.42
C PHE A 129 -1.15 -13.17 0.51
N LEU A 130 -2.12 -12.27 0.40
CA LEU A 130 -3.06 -12.22 -0.71
C LEU A 130 -2.26 -11.83 -1.97
N ALA A 131 -1.51 -12.80 -2.49
CA ALA A 131 -0.70 -12.63 -3.68
C ALA A 131 -1.41 -13.30 -4.85
N ASP A 132 -2.35 -12.57 -5.44
CA ASP A 132 -2.54 -12.72 -6.87
C ASP A 132 -2.12 -11.38 -7.50
N GLU A 133 -1.25 -11.43 -8.51
CA GLU A 133 -0.90 -10.25 -9.30
C GLU A 133 -2.17 -9.62 -9.91
N THR A 134 -3.24 -10.39 -10.10
CA THR A 134 -4.55 -9.85 -10.50
C THR A 134 -5.14 -8.91 -9.44
N ALA A 135 -4.99 -9.21 -8.15
CA ALA A 135 -5.50 -8.34 -7.07
C ALA A 135 -4.74 -7.03 -7.01
N ILE A 136 -3.42 -7.07 -7.24
CA ILE A 136 -2.58 -5.86 -7.33
C ILE A 136 -2.94 -5.05 -8.60
N SER A 137 -3.17 -5.73 -9.72
CA SER A 137 -3.51 -5.08 -11.00
C SER A 137 -4.89 -4.42 -10.99
N ASN A 138 -5.81 -4.95 -10.19
CA ASN A 138 -7.16 -4.41 -10.03
C ASN A 138 -7.30 -3.43 -8.86
N ALA A 139 -6.21 -3.15 -8.13
CA ALA A 139 -6.24 -2.25 -6.99
C ALA A 139 -6.52 -0.80 -7.42
N ALA A 140 -7.28 -0.06 -6.62
CA ALA A 140 -7.54 1.36 -6.84
C ALA A 140 -6.24 2.19 -6.77
N SER A 141 -5.35 1.79 -5.85
CA SER A 141 -4.04 2.40 -5.64
C SER A 141 -3.05 1.33 -5.18
N ALA A 142 -1.82 1.40 -5.67
CA ALA A 142 -0.75 0.48 -5.31
C ALA A 142 0.62 1.17 -5.35
N ILE A 143 1.42 0.97 -4.32
CA ILE A 143 2.81 1.43 -4.25
C ILE A 143 3.72 0.23 -4.11
N ARG A 144 4.83 0.27 -4.85
CA ARG A 144 5.87 -0.76 -4.83
C ARG A 144 7.16 -0.18 -4.29
N LEU A 145 7.79 -0.90 -3.38
CA LEU A 145 9.08 -0.55 -2.80
C LEU A 145 10.04 -1.73 -2.94
N ASP A 146 11.19 -1.46 -3.55
CA ASP A 146 12.26 -2.43 -3.74
C ASP A 146 13.37 -2.24 -2.70
N ARG A 147 13.76 -3.31 -2.01
CA ARG A 147 14.94 -3.35 -1.15
C ARG A 147 15.93 -4.39 -1.65
N LEU A 148 17.22 -4.09 -1.52
CA LEU A 148 18.28 -5.07 -1.74
C LEU A 148 18.60 -5.78 -0.43
N VAL A 149 18.71 -7.10 -0.47
CA VAL A 149 18.99 -7.91 0.72
C VAL A 149 19.79 -9.14 0.36
N TYR A 150 20.61 -9.63 1.29
CA TYR A 150 21.37 -10.86 1.10
C TYR A 150 20.55 -12.09 1.50
N TYR A 151 20.41 -13.05 0.59
CA TYR A 151 19.64 -14.28 0.77
C TYR A 151 20.34 -15.45 0.06
N ASN A 152 20.50 -16.58 0.75
CA ASN A 152 21.07 -17.81 0.19
C ASN A 152 22.41 -17.66 -0.57
N GLY A 153 23.28 -16.73 -0.14
CA GLY A 153 24.58 -16.55 -0.77
C GLY A 153 24.63 -15.43 -1.82
N GLU A 154 23.49 -14.85 -2.16
CA GLU A 154 23.38 -13.86 -3.24
C GLU A 154 22.64 -12.59 -2.77
N ILE A 155 22.84 -11.49 -3.48
CA ILE A 155 22.03 -10.27 -3.31
C ILE A 155 20.77 -10.45 -4.15
N VAL A 156 19.62 -10.39 -3.49
CA VAL A 156 18.29 -10.49 -4.10
C VAL A 156 17.50 -9.20 -3.89
N ARG A 157 16.42 -9.03 -4.64
CA ARG A 157 15.50 -7.91 -4.47
C ARG A 157 14.28 -8.38 -3.68
N LEU A 158 14.04 -7.74 -2.53
CA LEU A 158 12.77 -7.84 -1.81
C LEU A 158 11.83 -6.75 -2.34
N ASN A 159 10.86 -7.17 -3.15
CA ASN A 159 9.80 -6.30 -3.65
C ASN A 159 8.63 -6.33 -2.67
N ILE A 160 8.18 -5.18 -2.21
CA ILE A 160 7.07 -5.02 -1.27
C ILE A 160 6.02 -4.16 -1.95
N VAL A 161 4.78 -4.62 -1.94
CA VAL A 161 3.65 -3.95 -2.55
C VAL A 161 2.61 -3.70 -1.48
N LEU A 162 2.18 -2.45 -1.34
CA LEU A 162 1.05 -2.04 -0.52
C LEU A 162 -0.03 -1.52 -1.45
N PHE A 163 -1.27 -1.96 -1.28
CA PHE A 163 -2.35 -1.62 -2.19
C PHE A 163 -3.70 -1.54 -1.50
N LYS A 164 -4.63 -0.78 -2.09
CA LYS A 164 -6.02 -0.68 -1.66
C LYS A 164 -6.91 -1.37 -2.67
N LYS A 165 -7.74 -2.31 -2.21
CA LYS A 165 -8.76 -2.97 -3.03
C LYS A 165 -9.89 -2.03 -3.39
#